data_AF-A0A7C5TJT7-F1
#
_entry.id   AF-A0A7C5TJT7-F1
#
_cell.length_a   1.000
_cell.length_b   1.000
_cell.length_c   1.000
_cell.angle_alpha   90.00
_cell.angle_beta   90.00
_cell.angle_gamma   90.00
#
_symmetry.space_group_name_H-M   'P 1'
#
loop_
_entity.id
_entity.type
_entity.pdbx_description
1 polymer ?
#
loop_
_entity_poly.entity_id
_entity_poly.type
_entity_poly.pdbx_seq_one_letter_code
_entity_poly.pdbx_strand_id
1 'polypeptide(L)'
;MPQHTALQLSILSIIVPLISIAVSIATSSWFSITENALSDLGHATRSPVASIFNFGLSLGGLLVSIVSTLYFHRIHRVLSMGGFFVGYTLILVAVFDEVYKGLHFAVSVAFFVSIAFMLSIYAYLYRSLLAVLALIVGLSSWIIHVVYRIPRGAAIPELISIAVVIPFYLDLARKVSRLQSSQIL
;
A
#
# COMPACT_ATOMS: atom_id res chain seq x y z
N MET A 1 15.16 -23.30 7.58
CA MET A 1 14.91 -22.50 6.35
C MET A 1 13.72 -21.49 6.37
N PRO A 2 13.17 -20.92 7.49
CA PRO A 2 12.01 -20.00 7.35
C PRO A 2 12.20 -18.52 7.77
N GLN A 3 13.26 -18.14 8.50
CA GLN A 3 13.33 -16.81 9.14
C GLN A 3 13.48 -15.63 8.16
N HIS A 4 14.24 -15.82 7.08
CA HIS A 4 14.47 -14.77 6.08
C HIS A 4 13.29 -14.63 5.12
N THR A 5 12.51 -15.69 4.92
CA THR A 5 11.43 -15.73 3.94
C THR A 5 10.34 -14.71 4.22
N ALA A 6 9.93 -14.55 5.49
CA ALA A 6 8.90 -13.58 5.86
C ALA A 6 9.32 -12.14 5.54
N LEU A 7 10.55 -11.77 5.92
CA LEU A 7 11.10 -10.45 5.67
C LEU A 7 11.36 -10.22 4.18
N GLN A 8 11.90 -11.21 3.46
CA GLN A 8 12.13 -11.14 2.01
C GLN A 8 10.83 -10.96 1.24
N LEU A 9 9.79 -11.73 1.55
CA LEU A 9 8.48 -11.58 0.91
C LEU A 9 7.82 -10.23 1.23
N SER A 10 8.01 -9.73 2.45
CA SER A 10 7.53 -8.39 2.85
C SER A 10 8.25 -7.27 2.08
N ILE A 11 9.57 -7.42 1.87
CA ILE A 11 10.34 -6.48 1.07
C ILE A 11 9.90 -6.55 -0.40
N LEU A 12 9.71 -7.76 -0.93
CA LEU A 12 9.26 -7.97 -2.30
C LEU A 12 7.86 -7.38 -2.53
N SER A 13 6.95 -7.52 -1.56
CA SER A 13 5.59 -6.96 -1.64
C SER A 13 5.57 -5.43 -1.71
N ILE A 14 6.64 -4.76 -1.27
CA ILE A 14 6.81 -3.30 -1.38
C ILE A 14 7.52 -2.93 -2.68
N ILE A 15 8.62 -3.62 -2.99
CA ILE A 15 9.49 -3.25 -4.12
C ILE A 15 8.78 -3.48 -5.46
N VAL A 16 8.04 -4.58 -5.61
CA VAL A 16 7.33 -4.90 -6.86
C VAL A 16 6.39 -3.76 -7.31
N PRO A 17 5.40 -3.33 -6.51
CA PRO A 17 4.51 -2.25 -6.92
C PRO A 17 5.25 -0.91 -7.07
N LEU A 18 6.22 -0.59 -6.20
CA LEU A 18 6.96 0.68 -6.30
C LEU A 18 7.82 0.76 -7.57
N ILE A 19 8.48 -0.32 -7.97
CA ILE A 19 9.24 -0.37 -9.23
C ILE A 19 8.28 -0.25 -10.40
N SER A 20 7.15 -0.97 -10.40
CA SER A 20 6.14 -0.84 -11.46
C SER A 20 5.60 0.58 -11.59
N ILE A 21 5.32 1.27 -10.48
CA ILE A 21 4.92 2.67 -10.45
C ILE A 21 6.04 3.55 -11.03
N ALA A 22 7.28 3.39 -10.55
CA ALA A 22 8.42 4.19 -11.00
C ALA A 22 8.70 4.03 -12.49
N VAL A 23 8.66 2.80 -13.01
CA VAL A 23 8.82 2.50 -14.44
C VAL A 23 7.69 3.12 -15.25
N SER A 24 6.44 3.00 -14.78
CA SER A 24 5.27 3.58 -15.46
C SER A 24 5.36 5.11 -15.54
N ILE A 25 5.82 5.77 -14.46
CA ILE A 25 6.08 7.23 -14.45
C ILE A 25 7.21 7.57 -15.42
N ALA A 26 8.35 6.88 -15.33
CA ALA A 26 9.53 7.16 -16.15
C ALA A 26 9.29 6.99 -17.65
N THR A 27 8.32 6.17 -18.03
CA THR A 27 7.96 5.91 -19.43
C THR A 27 6.73 6.70 -19.91
N SER A 28 6.16 7.55 -19.06
CA SER A 28 4.96 8.35 -19.36
C SER A 28 5.26 9.84 -19.35
N SER A 29 5.61 10.40 -20.51
CA SER A 29 5.92 11.84 -20.65
C SER A 29 4.75 12.78 -20.34
N TRP A 30 3.52 12.26 -20.35
CA TRP A 30 2.30 12.99 -20.04
C TRP A 30 2.00 13.08 -18.54
N PHE A 31 2.63 12.24 -17.72
CA PHE A 31 2.32 12.13 -16.29
C PHE A 31 2.92 13.30 -15.51
N SER A 32 2.08 14.00 -14.74
CA SER A 32 2.50 15.03 -13.80
C SER A 32 2.06 14.65 -12.39
N ILE A 33 3.01 14.56 -11.46
CA ILE A 33 2.73 14.24 -10.04
C ILE A 33 1.79 15.24 -9.35
N THR A 34 1.66 16.46 -9.88
CA THR A 34 0.78 17.50 -9.32
C THR A 34 -0.59 17.56 -9.98
N GLU A 35 -0.74 17.05 -11.20
CA GLU A 35 -2.01 17.12 -11.95
C GLU A 35 -2.72 15.75 -12.03
N ASN A 36 -1.99 14.65 -11.85
CA ASN A 36 -2.51 13.29 -12.01
C ASN A 36 -2.65 12.53 -10.67
N ALA A 37 -3.51 11.51 -10.68
CA ALA A 37 -3.46 10.41 -9.72
C ALA A 37 -2.46 9.35 -10.21
N LEU A 38 -1.84 8.56 -9.32
CA LEU A 38 -1.00 7.44 -9.77
C LEU A 38 -1.84 6.46 -10.60
N SER A 39 -3.11 6.25 -10.22
CA SER A 39 -4.05 5.38 -10.93
C SER A 39 -4.30 5.76 -12.38
N ASP A 40 -4.06 7.02 -12.78
CA ASP A 40 -4.13 7.44 -14.19
C ASP A 40 -3.19 6.60 -15.08
N LEU A 41 -2.04 6.19 -14.53
CA LEU A 41 -1.07 5.31 -15.21
C LEU A 41 -1.66 3.92 -15.47
N GLY A 42 -2.62 3.48 -14.65
CA GLY A 42 -3.32 2.20 -14.75
C GLY A 42 -4.51 2.19 -15.71
N HIS A 43 -4.86 3.31 -16.34
CA HIS A 43 -6.05 3.38 -17.19
C HIS A 43 -5.92 2.50 -18.45
N ALA A 44 -6.60 1.35 -18.49
CA ALA A 44 -6.33 0.29 -19.47
C ALA A 44 -6.58 0.64 -20.94
N THR A 45 -7.40 1.65 -21.23
CA THR A 45 -7.72 2.07 -22.61
C THR A 45 -6.95 3.30 -23.08
N ARG A 46 -6.26 4.02 -22.17
CA ARG A 46 -5.63 5.31 -22.47
C ARG A 46 -4.15 5.37 -22.13
N SER A 47 -3.71 4.57 -21.16
CA SER A 47 -2.32 4.54 -20.73
C SER A 47 -1.59 3.36 -21.38
N PRO A 48 -0.52 3.60 -22.17
CA PRO A 48 0.27 2.53 -22.77
C PRO A 48 1.05 1.72 -21.71
N VAL A 49 1.18 2.24 -20.49
CA VAL A 49 1.90 1.61 -19.37
C VAL A 49 0.96 0.91 -18.39
N ALA A 50 -0.35 0.88 -18.66
CA ALA A 50 -1.36 0.32 -17.77
C ALA A 50 -1.09 -1.13 -17.37
N SER A 51 -0.57 -1.96 -18.30
CA SER A 51 -0.21 -3.34 -18.01
C SER A 51 0.90 -3.45 -16.97
N ILE A 52 1.93 -2.60 -17.04
CA ILE A 52 3.04 -2.57 -16.08
C ILE A 52 2.55 -2.11 -14.71
N PHE A 53 1.77 -1.03 -14.68
CA PHE A 53 1.21 -0.45 -13.46
C PHE A 53 0.26 -1.43 -12.76
N ASN A 54 -0.78 -1.88 -13.45
CA ASN A 54 -1.81 -2.76 -12.87
C ASN A 54 -1.25 -4.13 -12.48
N PHE A 55 -0.34 -4.69 -13.28
CA PHE A 55 0.33 -5.94 -12.89
C PHE A 55 1.14 -5.76 -11.60
N GLY A 56 1.89 -4.65 -11.48
CA GLY A 56 2.67 -4.34 -10.29
C GLY A 56 1.83 -4.19 -9.04
N LEU A 57 0.73 -3.43 -9.11
CA LEU A 57 -0.21 -3.27 -8.00
C LEU A 57 -0.90 -4.58 -7.64
N SER A 58 -1.38 -5.34 -8.62
CA SER A 58 -2.04 -6.64 -8.39
C SER A 58 -1.09 -7.66 -7.75
N LEU A 59 0.12 -7.82 -8.28
CA LEU A 59 1.13 -8.72 -7.72
C LEU A 59 1.58 -8.24 -6.34
N GLY A 60 1.79 -6.94 -6.15
CA GLY A 60 2.09 -6.35 -4.84
C GLY A 60 1.01 -6.63 -3.81
N GLY A 61 -0.26 -6.41 -4.16
CA GLY A 61 -1.41 -6.67 -3.30
C GLY A 61 -1.57 -8.16 -2.95
N LEU A 62 -1.30 -9.06 -3.90
CA LEU A 62 -1.25 -10.50 -3.65
C LEU A 62 -0.16 -10.84 -2.65
N LEU A 63 1.06 -10.32 -2.83
CA LEU A 63 2.17 -10.56 -1.91
C LEU A 63 1.88 -10.02 -0.51
N VAL A 64 1.31 -8.81 -0.38
CA VAL A 64 0.87 -8.24 0.91
C VAL A 64 -0.18 -9.14 1.58
N SER A 65 -1.14 -9.66 0.82
CA SER A 65 -2.19 -10.55 1.33
C SER A 65 -1.62 -11.88 1.84
N ILE A 66 -0.68 -12.47 1.08
CA ILE A 66 0.04 -13.69 1.46
C ILE A 66 0.84 -13.46 2.73
N VAL A 67 1.62 -12.37 2.78
CA VAL A 67 2.45 -12.05 3.96
C VAL A 67 1.58 -11.87 5.19
N SER A 68 0.49 -11.12 5.06
CA SER A 68 -0.42 -10.83 6.16
C SER A 68 -1.08 -12.11 6.70
N THR A 69 -1.51 -13.00 5.81
CA THR A 69 -2.20 -14.24 6.20
C THR A 69 -1.24 -15.26 6.82
N LEU A 70 -0.07 -15.47 6.21
CA LEU A 70 0.84 -16.54 6.62
C LEU A 70 1.76 -16.16 7.80
N TYR A 71 2.14 -14.87 7.89
CA TYR A 71 3.15 -14.39 8.83
C TYR A 71 2.55 -13.50 9.92
N PHE A 72 1.80 -12.44 9.57
CA PHE A 72 1.29 -11.50 10.58
C PHE A 72 0.24 -12.12 11.50
N HIS A 73 -0.47 -13.16 11.05
CA HIS A 73 -1.41 -13.92 11.88
C HIS A 73 -0.75 -14.50 13.15
N ARG A 74 0.55 -14.79 13.08
CA ARG A 74 1.32 -15.36 14.20
C ARG A 74 1.62 -14.35 15.31
N ILE A 75 1.44 -13.06 15.06
CA ILE A 75 1.63 -12.00 16.05
C ILE A 75 0.27 -11.50 16.54
N HIS A 76 -0.52 -10.94 15.64
CA HIS A 76 -1.82 -10.35 15.96
C HIS A 76 -2.80 -10.60 14.82
N ARG A 77 -3.89 -11.31 15.13
CA ARG A 77 -4.96 -11.61 14.15
C ARG A 77 -5.55 -10.35 13.51
N VAL A 78 -5.71 -9.28 14.31
CA VAL A 78 -6.29 -8.02 13.82
C VAL A 78 -5.36 -7.31 12.82
N LEU A 79 -4.03 -7.30 13.05
CA LEU A 79 -3.07 -6.78 12.09
C LEU A 79 -2.99 -7.63 10.81
N SER A 80 -3.13 -8.95 10.96
CA SER A 80 -3.22 -9.87 9.82
C SER A 80 -4.45 -9.59 8.95
N MET A 81 -5.62 -9.39 9.56
CA MET A 81 -6.84 -9.00 8.85
C MET A 81 -6.68 -7.63 8.18
N GLY A 82 -6.14 -6.64 8.90
CA GLY A 82 -5.88 -5.31 8.34
C GLY A 82 -4.95 -5.37 7.12
N GLY A 83 -3.82 -6.08 7.23
CA GLY A 83 -2.89 -6.26 6.11
C GLY A 83 -3.49 -7.05 4.94
N PHE A 84 -4.33 -8.06 5.20
CA PHE A 84 -5.06 -8.76 4.16
C PHE A 84 -6.01 -7.82 3.40
N PHE A 85 -6.78 -6.99 4.09
CA PHE A 85 -7.66 -6.01 3.46
C PHE A 85 -6.87 -4.98 2.65
N VAL A 86 -5.72 -4.51 3.13
CA VAL A 86 -4.81 -3.64 2.36
C VAL A 86 -4.38 -4.31 1.06
N GLY A 87 -3.89 -5.55 1.13
CA GLY A 87 -3.45 -6.27 -0.06
C GLY A 87 -4.59 -6.55 -1.05
N TYR A 88 -5.75 -6.99 -0.54
CA TYR A 88 -6.92 -7.30 -1.36
C TYR A 88 -7.48 -6.05 -2.05
N THR A 89 -7.65 -4.95 -1.32
CA THR A 89 -8.13 -3.69 -1.92
C THR A 89 -7.14 -3.11 -2.93
N LEU A 90 -5.83 -3.30 -2.75
CA LEU A 90 -4.83 -2.94 -3.77
C LEU A 90 -4.98 -3.75 -5.07
N ILE A 91 -5.30 -5.05 -4.97
CA ILE A 91 -5.64 -5.87 -6.15
C ILE A 91 -6.89 -5.28 -6.83
N LEU A 92 -7.90 -4.90 -6.06
CA LEU A 92 -9.12 -4.32 -6.62
C LEU A 92 -8.87 -2.98 -7.31
N VAL A 93 -7.98 -2.14 -6.78
CA VAL A 93 -7.54 -0.89 -7.44
C VAL A 93 -6.91 -1.17 -8.80
N ALA A 94 -6.11 -2.25 -8.91
CA ALA A 94 -5.49 -2.65 -10.18
C ALA A 94 -6.48 -3.28 -11.18
N VAL A 95 -7.48 -4.02 -10.69
CA VAL A 95 -8.47 -4.71 -11.54
C VAL A 95 -9.56 -3.75 -12.02
N PHE A 96 -10.08 -2.93 -11.11
CA PHE A 96 -11.08 -1.92 -11.40
C PHE A 96 -10.38 -0.58 -11.61
N ASP A 97 -9.59 -0.46 -12.69
CA ASP A 97 -8.89 0.77 -13.05
C ASP A 97 -9.83 1.93 -13.43
N GLU A 98 -9.28 3.09 -13.81
CA GLU A 98 -10.02 4.31 -14.14
C GLU A 98 -11.14 4.15 -15.19
N VAL A 99 -11.11 3.10 -16.03
CA VAL A 99 -12.23 2.75 -16.92
C VAL A 99 -13.55 2.60 -16.15
N TYR A 100 -13.47 2.10 -14.90
CA TYR A 100 -14.62 1.78 -14.06
C TYR A 100 -15.13 2.97 -13.22
N LYS A 101 -14.50 4.15 -13.32
CA LYS A 101 -14.96 5.42 -12.73
C LYS A 101 -15.35 5.31 -11.26
N GLY A 102 -16.66 5.37 -10.94
CA GLY A 102 -17.15 5.34 -9.56
C GLY A 102 -16.77 4.09 -8.78
N LEU A 103 -16.63 2.93 -9.46
CA LEU A 103 -16.16 1.72 -8.82
C LEU A 103 -14.66 1.81 -8.49
N HIS A 104 -13.85 2.37 -9.40
CA HIS A 104 -12.44 2.66 -9.13
C HIS A 104 -12.28 3.56 -7.90
N PHE A 105 -13.04 4.66 -7.87
CA PHE A 105 -13.06 5.57 -6.73
C PHE A 105 -13.39 4.85 -5.41
N ALA A 106 -14.41 3.99 -5.39
CA ALA A 106 -14.81 3.25 -4.19
C ALA A 106 -13.70 2.31 -3.69
N VAL A 107 -13.05 1.56 -4.59
CA VAL A 107 -11.98 0.63 -4.20
C VAL A 107 -10.69 1.35 -3.79
N SER A 108 -10.40 2.51 -4.40
CA SER A 108 -9.28 3.38 -4.01
C SER A 108 -9.49 3.96 -2.61
N VAL A 109 -10.70 4.46 -2.30
CA VAL A 109 -11.04 4.89 -0.93
C VAL A 109 -10.91 3.72 0.05
N ALA A 110 -11.41 2.53 -0.28
CA ALA A 110 -11.28 1.35 0.56
C ALA A 110 -9.81 0.99 0.83
N PHE A 111 -8.94 1.10 -0.17
CA PHE A 111 -7.50 0.88 -0.03
C PHE A 111 -6.86 1.87 0.94
N PHE A 112 -7.03 3.18 0.76
CA PHE A 112 -6.42 4.16 1.66
C PHE A 112 -6.99 4.13 3.08
N VAL A 113 -8.30 3.87 3.23
CA VAL A 113 -8.91 3.64 4.55
C VAL A 113 -8.35 2.39 5.21
N SER A 114 -8.12 1.30 4.47
CA SER A 114 -7.52 0.08 5.02
C SER A 114 -6.08 0.30 5.51
N ILE A 115 -5.29 1.14 4.82
CA ILE A 115 -3.95 1.56 5.28
C ILE A 115 -4.07 2.34 6.60
N ALA A 116 -4.94 3.34 6.65
CA ALA A 116 -5.15 4.14 7.87
C ALA A 116 -5.65 3.26 9.03
N PHE A 117 -6.52 2.30 8.76
CA PHE A 117 -7.01 1.35 9.76
C PHE A 117 -5.90 0.44 10.27
N MET A 118 -5.08 -0.15 9.39
CA MET A 118 -3.93 -0.96 9.79
C MET A 118 -2.96 -0.17 10.67
N LEU A 119 -2.65 1.07 10.28
CA LEU A 119 -1.74 1.93 11.02
C LEU A 119 -2.32 2.36 12.37
N SER A 120 -3.64 2.53 12.47
CA SER A 120 -4.35 2.79 13.74
C SER A 120 -4.28 1.59 14.69
N ILE A 121 -4.50 0.37 14.17
CA ILE A 121 -4.34 -0.87 14.95
C ILE A 121 -2.90 -0.98 15.44
N TYR A 122 -1.92 -0.73 14.57
CA TYR A 122 -0.51 -0.78 14.93
C TYR A 122 -0.18 0.24 16.04
N ALA A 123 -0.63 1.48 15.89
CA ALA A 123 -0.44 2.55 16.87
C ALA A 123 -1.01 2.16 18.24
N TYR A 124 -2.22 1.58 18.26
CA TYR A 124 -2.88 1.13 19.47
C TYR A 124 -2.14 -0.04 20.15
N LEU A 125 -1.86 -1.12 19.40
CA LEU A 125 -1.25 -2.33 19.94
C LEU A 125 0.17 -2.10 20.47
N TYR A 126 0.96 -1.28 19.76
CA TYR A 126 2.35 -1.02 20.12
C TYR A 126 2.57 0.32 20.83
N ARG A 127 1.50 1.06 21.16
CA ARG A 127 1.54 2.41 21.77
C ARG A 127 2.54 3.33 21.05
N SER A 128 2.54 3.27 19.72
CA SER A 128 3.57 3.91 18.88
C SER A 128 3.17 5.34 18.53
N LEU A 129 3.82 6.33 19.15
CA LEU A 129 3.66 7.74 18.78
C LEU A 129 4.01 8.00 17.31
N LEU A 130 5.04 7.32 16.79
CA LEU A 130 5.42 7.45 15.38
C LEU A 130 4.31 7.00 14.43
N ALA A 131 3.57 5.94 14.77
CA ALA A 131 2.43 5.49 13.97
C ALA A 131 1.26 6.50 14.02
N VAL A 132 1.04 7.13 15.17
CA VAL A 132 0.07 8.24 15.31
C VAL A 132 0.47 9.43 14.44
N LEU A 133 1.75 9.84 14.48
CA LEU A 133 2.25 10.93 13.64
C LEU A 133 2.15 10.60 12.15
N ALA A 134 2.47 9.36 11.77
CA ALA A 134 2.31 8.86 10.41
C ALA A 134 0.84 8.91 9.92
N LEU A 135 -0.12 8.55 10.78
CA LEU A 135 -1.55 8.71 10.50
C LEU A 135 -1.92 10.17 10.29
N ILE A 136 -1.47 11.06 11.17
CA ILE A 136 -1.76 12.49 11.07
C ILE A 136 -1.22 13.04 9.75
N VAL A 137 0.01 12.68 9.36
CA VAL A 137 0.61 13.10 8.08
C VAL A 137 -0.20 12.57 6.89
N GLY A 138 -0.54 11.29 6.88
CA GLY A 138 -1.36 10.68 5.83
C GLY A 138 -2.73 11.35 5.69
N LEU A 139 -3.48 11.47 6.80
CA LEU A 139 -4.79 12.11 6.81
C LEU A 139 -4.72 13.59 6.43
N SER A 140 -3.72 14.32 6.91
CA SER A 140 -3.54 15.74 6.58
C SER A 140 -3.29 15.90 5.08
N SER A 141 -2.51 15.01 4.45
CA SER A 141 -2.29 15.07 3.00
C SER A 141 -3.58 14.90 2.19
N TRP A 142 -4.46 13.98 2.60
CA TRP A 142 -5.77 13.80 1.98
C TRP A 142 -6.71 14.96 2.24
N ILE A 143 -6.72 15.54 3.46
CA ILE A 143 -7.50 16.73 3.78
C ILE A 143 -7.05 17.90 2.90
N ILE A 144 -5.74 18.12 2.77
CA ILE A 144 -5.19 19.19 1.93
C ILE A 144 -5.64 19.00 0.47
N HIS A 145 -5.50 17.79 -0.07
CA HIS A 145 -5.93 17.47 -1.43
C HIS A 145 -7.44 17.63 -1.63
N VAL A 146 -8.28 17.04 -0.78
CA VAL A 146 -9.74 17.02 -0.97
C VAL A 146 -10.36 18.41 -0.74
N VAL A 147 -9.94 19.11 0.32
CA VAL A 147 -10.56 20.39 0.72
C VAL A 147 -9.97 21.55 -0.09
N TYR A 148 -8.64 21.60 -0.22
CA TYR A 148 -7.96 22.73 -0.84
C TYR A 148 -7.58 22.49 -2.31
N ARG A 149 -7.72 21.26 -2.81
CA ARG A 149 -7.32 20.86 -4.19
C ARG A 149 -5.84 21.10 -4.47
N ILE A 150 -5.01 20.89 -3.45
CA ILE A 150 -3.55 21.05 -3.51
C ILE A 150 -2.89 19.70 -3.17
N PRO A 151 -2.09 19.11 -4.07
CA PRO A 151 -2.09 19.37 -5.51
C PRO A 151 -3.43 18.97 -6.17
N ARG A 152 -3.60 19.29 -7.45
CA ARG A 152 -4.84 18.99 -8.20
C ARG A 152 -5.06 17.50 -8.38
N GLY A 153 -4.01 16.76 -8.70
CA GLY A 153 -4.01 15.31 -8.80
C GLY A 153 -3.82 14.62 -7.45
N ALA A 154 -4.20 13.35 -7.35
CA ALA A 154 -4.09 12.58 -6.11
C ALA A 154 -2.71 11.94 -5.89
N ALA A 155 -1.77 12.01 -6.84
CA ALA A 155 -0.53 11.23 -6.73
C ALA A 155 0.31 11.53 -5.47
N ILE A 156 0.35 12.79 -5.01
CA ILE A 156 1.08 13.16 -3.78
C ILE A 156 0.48 12.53 -2.52
N PRO A 157 -0.82 12.72 -2.17
CA PRO A 157 -1.39 12.07 -0.99
C PRO A 157 -1.37 10.53 -1.07
N GLU A 158 -1.45 9.96 -2.27
CA GLU A 158 -1.28 8.51 -2.49
C GLU A 158 0.15 8.04 -2.12
N LEU A 159 1.18 8.72 -2.63
CA LEU A 159 2.59 8.42 -2.31
C LEU A 159 2.90 8.63 -0.82
N ILE A 160 2.35 9.68 -0.21
CA ILE A 160 2.50 9.93 1.23
C ILE A 160 1.90 8.74 2.01
N SER A 161 0.68 8.31 1.67
CA SER A 161 0.01 7.19 2.34
C SER A 161 0.83 5.89 2.29
N ILE A 162 1.45 5.61 1.14
CA ILE A 162 2.34 4.45 0.96
C ILE A 162 3.64 4.64 1.78
N ALA A 163 4.28 5.80 1.69
CA ALA A 163 5.54 6.09 2.36
C ALA A 163 5.41 5.98 3.89
N VAL A 164 4.32 6.50 4.47
CA VAL A 164 4.15 6.51 5.92
C VAL A 164 3.84 5.12 6.49
N VAL A 165 3.22 4.20 5.73
CA VAL A 165 2.89 2.86 6.25
C VAL A 165 4.05 1.87 6.14
N ILE A 166 4.94 2.03 5.15
CA ILE A 166 6.06 1.09 4.88
C ILE A 166 6.91 0.78 6.13
N PRO A 167 7.35 1.76 6.94
CA PRO A 167 8.19 1.48 8.11
C PRO A 167 7.52 0.53 9.12
N PHE A 168 6.21 0.66 9.32
CA PHE A 168 5.44 -0.13 10.29
C PHE A 168 5.13 -1.53 9.76
N TYR A 169 4.85 -1.64 8.46
CA TYR A 169 4.74 -2.94 7.79
C TYR A 169 6.05 -3.73 7.88
N LEU A 170 7.20 -3.07 7.64
CA LEU A 170 8.52 -3.70 7.77
C LEU A 170 8.87 -4.03 9.22
N ASP A 171 8.49 -3.21 10.19
CA ASP A 171 8.68 -3.53 11.61
C ASP A 171 7.89 -4.78 12.00
N LEU A 172 6.63 -4.91 11.54
CA LEU A 172 5.84 -6.11 11.75
C LEU A 172 6.50 -7.36 11.13
N ALA A 173 7.02 -7.25 9.91
CA ALA A 173 7.79 -8.31 9.26
C ALA A 173 9.04 -8.72 10.05
N ARG A 174 9.79 -7.75 10.59
CA ARG A 174 10.96 -8.01 11.45
C ARG A 174 10.56 -8.72 12.75
N LYS A 175 9.47 -8.31 13.39
CA LYS A 175 8.94 -8.98 14.59
C LYS A 175 8.58 -10.43 14.30
N VAL A 176 7.94 -10.73 13.16
CA VAL A 176 7.61 -12.14 12.81
C VAL A 176 8.88 -12.96 12.61
N SER A 177 9.84 -12.42 11.85
CA SER A 177 11.11 -13.08 11.56
C SER A 177 11.85 -13.46 12.86
N ARG A 178 11.88 -12.56 13.85
CA ARG A 178 12.48 -12.83 15.17
C ARG A 178 11.74 -13.90 15.97
N LEU A 179 10.40 -13.88 15.96
CA LEU A 179 9.60 -14.90 16.65
C LEU A 179 9.84 -16.31 16.08
N GLN A 180 10.02 -16.41 14.76
CA GLN A 180 10.37 -17.69 14.13
C GLN A 180 11.75 -18.18 14.56
N SER A 181 12.73 -17.28 14.72
CA SER A 181 14.06 -17.66 15.21
C SER A 181 14.03 -18.19 16.66
N SER A 182 13.19 -17.61 17.53
CA SER A 182 13.08 -18.04 18.93
C SER A 182 12.35 -19.36 19.15
N GLN A 183 11.55 -19.84 18.18
CA GLN A 183 10.82 -21.11 18.28
C GLN A 183 11.62 -22.31 17.75
N ILE A 184 12.81 -22.07 17.20
CA ILE A 184 13.69 -23.11 16.62
C ILE A 184 14.84 -23.47 17.60
N LEU A 185 15.01 -22.68 18.67
CA LEU A 185 15.89 -22.96 19.81
C LEU A 185 15.08 -23.62 20.93
#